data_AF-A0A1U6H640-F1
#
_entry.id   AF-A0A1U6H640-F1
#
_cell.length_a   1.000
_cell.length_b   1.000
_cell.length_c   1.000
_cell.angle_alpha   90.00
_cell.angle_beta   90.00
_cell.angle_gamma   90.00
#
_symmetry.space_group_name_H-M   'P 1'
#
loop_
_entity.id
_entity.type
_entity.pdbx_description
1 polymer ?
#
loop_
_entity_poly.entity_id
_entity_poly.type
_entity_poly.pdbx_seq_one_letter_code
_entity_poly.pdbx_strand_id
1 'polypeptide(L)' 'MKHRIVIHQTYRVERRIAVEIDAPNAACGCEMLASGAIDIPSFDDPRWIEFRTLEHEDYRPV' A
#
# COMPACT_ATOMS: atom_id res chain seq x y z
N MET A 1 24.31 -4.46 34.61
CA MET A 1 22.95 -3.99 34.93
C MET A 1 22.09 -4.13 33.68
N LYS A 2 20.78 -4.43 33.80
CA LYS A 2 19.86 -4.51 32.64
C LYS A 2 18.88 -3.34 32.70
N HIS A 3 18.55 -2.77 31.54
CA HIS A 3 17.61 -1.66 31.41
C HIS A 3 16.44 -2.08 30.51
N ARG A 4 15.24 -1.57 30.80
CA ARG A 4 14.04 -1.80 30.02
C ARG A 4 13.81 -0.61 29.10
N ILE A 5 13.75 -0.85 27.79
CA ILE A 5 13.51 0.15 26.75
C ILE A 5 12.31 -0.30 25.93
N VAL A 6 11.42 0.61 25.59
CA VAL A 6 10.36 0.42 24.59
C VAL A 6 10.85 0.94 23.25
N ILE A 7 10.62 0.15 22.21
CA ILE A 7 10.88 0.48 20.82
C ILE A 7 9.51 0.62 20.15
N HIS A 8 9.27 1.74 19.50
CA HIS A 8 8.04 1.99 18.75
C HIS A 8 8.39 2.31 17.30
N GLN A 9 7.84 1.53 16.37
CA GLN A 9 8.08 1.63 14.94
C GLN A 9 6.77 1.96 14.24
N THR A 10 6.77 3.02 13.44
CA THR A 10 5.69 3.35 12.52
C THR A 10 6.12 2.96 11.12
N TYR A 11 5.32 2.11 10.47
CA TYR A 11 5.55 1.66 9.11
C TYR A 11 4.53 2.29 8.16
N ARG A 12 4.99 2.66 6.97
CA ARG A 12 4.13 2.91 5.83
C ARG A 12 3.96 1.63 5.03
N VAL A 13 2.71 1.37 4.67
CA VAL A 13 2.33 0.27 3.79
C VAL A 13 1.95 0.85 2.44
N GLU A 14 2.64 0.41 1.39
CA GLU A 14 2.32 0.76 0.01
C GLU A 14 1.94 -0.50 -0.75
N ARG A 15 0.81 -0.48 -1.47
CA ARG A 15 0.36 -1.59 -2.31
C ARG A 15 0.26 -1.13 -3.76
N ARG A 16 0.76 -1.96 -4.68
CA ARG A 16 0.63 -1.71 -6.13
C ARG A 16 0.09 -2.93 -6.84
N ILE A 17 -0.66 -2.69 -7.90
CA ILE A 17 -1.10 -3.70 -8.87
C ILE A 17 -1.03 -3.09 -10.26
N ALA A 18 -0.69 -3.89 -11.25
CA ALA A 18 -0.82 -3.53 -12.65
C ALA A 18 -2.01 -4.30 -13.22
N VAL A 19 -2.89 -3.59 -13.92
CA VAL A 19 -4.07 -4.16 -14.57
C VAL A 19 -4.06 -3.79 -16.05
N GLU A 20 -4.49 -4.72 -16.89
CA GLU A 20 -4.78 -4.46 -18.29
C GLU A 20 -6.26 -4.11 -18.41
N ILE A 21 -6.55 -3.03 -19.12
CA ILE A 21 -7.90 -2.51 -19.29
C ILE A 21 -8.14 -2.17 -20.76
N ASP A 22 -9.30 -2.57 -21.27
CA ASP A 22 -9.74 -2.20 -22.61
C ASP A 22 -10.32 -0.78 -22.56
N ALA A 23 -9.53 0.19 -23.01
CA ALA A 23 -9.94 1.58 -23.08
C ALA A 23 -9.39 2.24 -24.36
N PRO A 24 -10.06 3.28 -24.91
CA PRO A 24 -9.58 3.99 -26.09
C PRO A 24 -8.18 4.62 -25.91
N ASN A 25 -7.80 4.97 -24.68
CA ASN A 25 -6.48 5.44 -24.28
C ASN A 25 -6.31 5.33 -22.75
N ALA A 26 -5.10 5.60 -22.25
CA ALA A 26 -4.76 5.51 -20.83
C ALA A 26 -5.58 6.46 -19.94
N ALA A 27 -5.87 7.68 -20.39
CA ALA A 27 -6.65 8.65 -19.61
C ALA A 27 -8.09 8.17 -19.42
N CYS A 28 -8.74 7.69 -20.48
CA CYS A 28 -10.06 7.07 -20.39
C CYS A 28 -10.05 5.86 -19.45
N GLY A 29 -9.00 5.04 -19.49
CA GLY A 29 -8.86 3.91 -18.58
C GLY A 29 -8.81 4.31 -17.10
N CYS A 30 -8.08 5.38 -16.78
CA CYS A 30 -8.05 5.95 -15.43
C CYS A 30 -9.43 6.47 -14.99
N GLU A 31 -10.17 7.16 -15.88
CA GLU A 31 -11.52 7.64 -15.59
C GLU A 31 -12.51 6.48 -15.37
N MET A 32 -12.40 5.40 -16.14
CA MET A 32 -13.24 4.21 -15.97
C MET A 32 -13.00 3.53 -14.62
N LEU A 33 -11.75 3.46 -14.15
CA LEU A 33 -11.43 2.97 -12.80
C LEU A 33 -11.94 3.94 -11.72
N ALA A 34 -11.73 5.25 -11.89
CA ALA A 34 -12.15 6.26 -10.92
C ALA A 34 -13.68 6.38 -10.77
N SER A 35 -14.42 6.14 -11.85
CA SER A 35 -15.89 6.11 -11.87
C SER A 35 -16.48 4.78 -11.44
N GLY A 36 -15.67 3.73 -11.29
CA GLY A 36 -16.14 2.37 -10.99
C GLY A 36 -16.81 1.67 -12.17
N ALA A 37 -16.59 2.13 -13.41
CA ALA A 37 -17.05 1.45 -14.62
C ALA A 37 -16.27 0.15 -14.89
N ILE A 38 -15.06 0.04 -14.33
CA ILE A 38 -14.24 -1.17 -14.28
C ILE A 38 -13.95 -1.46 -12.81
N ASP A 39 -14.16 -2.71 -12.39
CA ASP A 39 -13.84 -3.15 -11.05
C ASP A 39 -12.33 -3.19 -10.82
N ILE A 40 -11.90 -2.69 -9.65
CA ILE A 40 -10.54 -2.91 -9.18
C ILE A 40 -10.41 -4.32 -8.62
N PRO A 41 -9.24 -4.97 -8.78
CA PRO A 41 -8.98 -6.26 -8.16
C PRO A 41 -9.23 -6.22 -6.65
N SER A 42 -9.84 -7.30 -6.13
CA SER A 42 -10.16 -7.42 -4.71
C SER A 42 -8.93 -7.19 -3.82
N PHE A 43 -9.17 -6.82 -2.55
CA PHE A 43 -8.09 -6.60 -1.59
C PHE A 43 -7.16 -7.83 -1.46
N ASP A 44 -7.69 -9.06 -1.57
CA ASP A 44 -6.92 -10.30 -1.44
C ASP A 44 -6.35 -10.83 -2.77
N ASP A 45 -6.45 -10.06 -3.87
CA ASP A 45 -5.89 -10.48 -5.15
C ASP A 45 -4.36 -10.69 -5.02
N PRO A 46 -3.85 -11.89 -5.38
CA PRO A 46 -2.43 -12.24 -5.17
C PRO A 46 -1.47 -11.42 -6.03
N ARG A 47 -1.96 -10.67 -7.03
CA ARG A 47 -1.15 -9.77 -7.86
C ARG A 47 -0.81 -8.46 -7.16
N TRP A 48 -1.46 -8.14 -6.05
CA TRP A 48 -1.06 -7.02 -5.22
C TRP A 48 0.33 -7.25 -4.65
N ILE A 49 1.22 -6.29 -4.87
CA ILE A 49 2.56 -6.29 -4.30
C ILE A 49 2.56 -5.25 -3.17
N GLU A 50 2.84 -5.71 -1.95
CA GLU A 50 2.94 -4.88 -0.75
C GLU A 50 4.41 -4.58 -0.42
N PHE A 51 4.69 -3.32 -0.11
CA PHE A 51 5.96 -2.86 0.42
C PHE A 51 5.71 -2.23 1.79
N ARG A 52 6.60 -2.56 2.73
CA ARG A 52 6.61 -1.94 4.06
C ARG A 52 7.90 -1.17 4.22
N THR A 53 7.78 0.11 4.51
CA THR A 53 8.91 0.99 4.75
C THR A 53 8.81 1.56 6.15
N LEU A 54 9.93 1.55 6.89
CA LEU A 54 10.00 2.17 8.21
C LEU A 54 9.99 3.68 8.01
N GLU A 55 8.97 4.37 8.53
CA GLU A 55 8.90 5.83 8.47
C GLU A 55 9.50 6.47 9.70
N HIS A 56 9.20 5.90 10.86
CA HIS A 56 9.61 6.46 12.14
C HIS A 56 9.94 5.34 13.13
N GLU A 57 10.95 5.59 13.94
CA GLU A 57 11.36 4.71 15.02
C GLU A 57 11.76 5.54 16.22
N ASP A 58 11.17 5.23 17.38
CA ASP A 58 11.46 5.90 18.63
C ASP A 58 11.77 4.92 19.76
N TYR A 59 12.63 5.38 20.67
CA TYR A 59 13.19 4.59 21.76
C TYR A 59 12.99 5.34 23.07
N ARG A 60 12.37 4.69 24.06
CA ARG A 60 12.09 5.31 25.36
C ARG A 60 12.42 4.37 26.51
N PRO A 61 13.08 4.85 27.59
CA PRO A 61 13.18 4.06 28.80
C PRO A 61 11.79 3.84 29.41
N VAL A 62 11.62 2.70 30.09
CA VAL A 62 10.42 2.38 30.88
C VAL A 62 10.76 2.40 32.36
#